data_AF-A0A1M4YKX4-F1
#
_entry.id   AF-A0A1M4YKX4-F1
#
_cell.length_a   1.000
_cell.length_b   1.000
_cell.length_c   1.000
_cell.angle_alpha   90.00
_cell.angle_beta   90.00
_cell.angle_gamma   90.00
#
_symmetry.space_group_name_H-M   'P 1'
#
loop_
_entity.id
_entity.type
_entity.pdbx_description
1 polymer ?
#
loop_
_entity_poly.entity_id
_entity_poly.type
_entity_poly.pdbx_seq_one_letter_code
_entity_poly.pdbx_strand_id
1 'polypeptide(L)'
;MKNDIVNKANKLQDIINNNMKKEGLDPKNSEDRKKHYKKLKISEEDLASIASGISRAFGNYVSDEEAELFINDCENIIKKAYKDIK
;
A
#
# COMPACT_ATOMS: atom_id res chain seq x y z
N MET A 1 -16.78 2.82 10.82
CA MET A 1 -15.74 3.86 10.59
C MET A 1 -14.34 3.34 10.92
N LYS A 2 -13.88 3.24 12.18
CA LYS A 2 -12.57 2.60 12.48
C LYS A 2 -12.38 1.17 11.95
N ASN A 3 -13.40 0.30 12.06
CA ASN A 3 -13.36 -1.06 11.50
C ASN A 3 -13.23 -1.06 9.96
N ASP A 4 -13.78 -0.05 9.28
CA ASP A 4 -13.76 0.02 7.81
C ASP A 4 -12.38 0.44 7.29
N ILE A 5 -11.71 1.36 7.97
CA ILE A 5 -10.36 1.83 7.64
C ILE A 5 -9.34 0.70 7.78
N VAL A 6 -9.38 -0.02 8.91
CA VAL A 6 -8.51 -1.18 9.14
C VAL A 6 -8.76 -2.28 8.11
N ASN A 7 -10.04 -2.52 7.76
CA ASN A 7 -10.39 -3.48 6.71
C ASN A 7 -9.86 -3.06 5.33
N LYS A 8 -9.92 -1.77 4.97
CA LYS A 8 -9.35 -1.26 3.71
C LYS A 8 -7.82 -1.39 3.72
N ALA A 9 -7.15 -1.05 4.82
CA ALA A 9 -5.71 -1.19 4.96
C ALA A 9 -5.25 -2.65 4.81
N ASN A 10 -5.94 -3.60 5.46
CA ASN A 10 -5.69 -5.03 5.33
C ASN A 10 -5.86 -5.50 3.88
N LYS A 11 -6.96 -5.12 3.22
CA LYS A 11 -7.19 -5.47 1.81
C LYS A 11 -6.09 -4.96 0.89
N LEU A 12 -5.65 -3.71 1.10
CA LEU A 12 -4.58 -3.13 0.30
C LEU A 12 -3.26 -3.86 0.51
N GLN A 13 -2.92 -4.16 1.77
CA GLN A 13 -1.75 -4.94 2.12
C GLN A 13 -1.80 -6.35 1.50
N ASP A 14 -2.95 -7.02 1.52
CA ASP A 14 -3.14 -8.34 0.90
C ASP A 14 -2.97 -8.30 -0.61
N ILE A 15 -3.48 -7.27 -1.29
CA ILE A 15 -3.29 -7.09 -2.74
C ILE A 15 -1.81 -7.00 -3.07
N ILE A 16 -1.07 -6.14 -2.36
CA ILE A 16 0.38 -5.95 -2.57
C ILE A 16 1.11 -7.27 -2.30
N ASN A 17 0.85 -7.91 -1.15
CA ASN A 17 1.49 -9.16 -0.76
C ASN A 17 1.23 -10.29 -1.77
N ASN A 18 0.01 -10.39 -2.30
CA ASN A 18 -0.34 -11.41 -3.28
C ASN A 18 0.32 -11.16 -4.63
N ASN A 19 0.44 -9.91 -5.09
CA ASN A 19 1.18 -9.60 -6.31
C ASN A 19 2.68 -9.87 -6.15
N MET A 20 3.27 -9.50 -5.02
CA MET A 20 4.65 -9.86 -4.69
C MET A 20 4.88 -11.37 -4.73
N LYS A 21 4.01 -12.17 -4.09
CA LYS A 21 4.11 -13.64 -4.11
C LYS A 21 4.00 -14.21 -5.53
N LYS A 22 3.13 -13.67 -6.38
CA LYS A 22 3.03 -14.06 -7.80
C LYS A 22 4.29 -13.77 -8.59
N GLU A 23 5.06 -12.76 -8.18
CA GLU A 23 6.36 -12.43 -8.76
C GLU A 23 7.53 -13.24 -8.17
N GLY A 24 7.25 -14.15 -7.22
CA GLY A 24 8.27 -14.92 -6.50
C GLY A 24 9.05 -14.08 -5.47
N LEU A 25 8.46 -12.99 -4.98
CA LEU A 25 9.06 -12.07 -4.00
C LEU A 25 8.47 -12.32 -2.61
N ASP A 26 9.29 -12.19 -1.56
CA ASP A 26 8.84 -12.27 -0.17
C ASP A 26 8.38 -10.90 0.36
N PRO A 27 7.08 -10.73 0.70
CA PRO A 27 6.57 -9.47 1.25
C PRO A 27 7.19 -9.08 2.59
N LYS A 28 7.76 -10.03 3.35
CA LYS A 28 8.45 -9.75 4.61
C LYS A 28 9.88 -9.25 4.39
N ASN A 29 10.48 -9.55 3.24
CA ASN A 29 11.82 -9.10 2.88
C ASN A 29 11.79 -7.65 2.34
N SER A 30 12.64 -6.78 2.90
CA SER A 30 12.69 -5.37 2.53
C SER A 30 13.20 -5.12 1.10
N GLU A 31 14.17 -5.90 0.64
CA GLU A 31 14.75 -5.75 -0.70
C GLU A 31 13.75 -6.22 -1.78
N ASP A 32 13.02 -7.28 -1.50
CA ASP A 32 11.95 -7.78 -2.36
C ASP A 32 10.79 -6.79 -2.47
N ARG A 33 10.40 -6.14 -1.36
CA ARG A 33 9.43 -5.03 -1.40
C ARG A 33 9.92 -3.91 -2.31
N LYS A 34 11.14 -3.42 -2.12
CA LYS A 34 11.73 -2.38 -3.00
C LYS A 34 11.73 -2.81 -4.46
N LYS A 35 12.09 -4.07 -4.75
CA LYS A 35 12.10 -4.63 -6.10
C LYS A 35 10.71 -4.65 -6.73
N HIS A 36 9.68 -5.01 -5.97
CA HIS A 36 8.28 -4.94 -6.41
C HIS A 36 7.90 -3.50 -6.77
N TYR A 37 8.06 -2.55 -5.84
CA TYR A 37 7.69 -1.15 -6.08
C TYR A 37 8.45 -0.51 -7.24
N LYS A 38 9.73 -0.86 -7.42
CA LYS A 38 10.53 -0.42 -8.58
C LYS A 38 9.95 -0.93 -9.91
N LYS A 39 9.50 -2.18 -9.98
CA LYS A 39 8.80 -2.70 -11.19
C LYS A 39 7.50 -1.95 -11.44
N LEU A 40 6.81 -1.54 -10.38
CA LEU A 40 5.59 -0.76 -10.47
C LEU A 40 5.81 0.69 -10.92
N LYS A 41 7.07 1.11 -11.11
CA LYS A 41 7.44 2.52 -11.38
C LYS A 41 6.87 3.48 -10.34
N ILE A 42 6.60 2.99 -9.13
CA ILE A 42 6.17 3.80 -8.00
C ILE A 42 7.41 4.57 -7.51
N SER A 43 7.27 5.89 -7.38
CA SER A 43 8.37 6.74 -6.90
C SER A 43 8.74 6.40 -5.46
N GLU A 44 9.95 6.76 -5.02
CA GLU A 44 10.33 6.56 -3.60
C GLU A 44 9.44 7.38 -2.65
N GLU A 45 8.96 8.54 -3.10
CA GLU A 45 8.02 9.40 -2.38
C GLU A 45 6.63 8.76 -2.23
N ASP A 46 6.10 8.17 -3.30
CA ASP A 46 4.85 7.41 -3.27
C ASP A 46 4.97 6.15 -2.42
N LEU A 47 6.13 5.47 -2.48
CA LEU A 47 6.41 4.31 -1.64
C LEU A 47 6.44 4.68 -0.16
N ALA A 48 7.11 5.78 0.20
CA ALA A 48 7.10 6.30 1.56
C ALA A 48 5.67 6.67 2.00
N SER A 49 4.88 7.25 1.10
CA SER A 49 3.47 7.58 1.33
C SER A 49 2.62 6.33 1.56
N ILE A 50 2.82 5.26 0.80
CA ILE A 50 2.12 3.97 0.99
C ILE A 50 2.49 3.34 2.34
N ALA A 51 3.78 3.26 2.64
CA ALA A 51 4.25 2.67 3.90
C ALA A 51 3.77 3.47 5.11
N SER A 52 3.83 4.82 5.02
CA SER A 52 3.34 5.70 6.07
C SER A 52 1.82 5.65 6.21
N GLY A 53 1.08 5.70 5.10
CA GLY A 53 -0.38 5.68 5.08
C GLY A 53 -0.96 4.39 5.65
N ILE A 54 -0.40 3.24 5.26
CA ILE A 54 -0.78 1.94 5.84
C ILE A 54 -0.46 1.92 7.34
N SER A 55 0.74 2.33 7.76
CA SER A 55 1.11 2.36 9.18
C SER A 55 0.24 3.31 10.00
N ARG A 56 -0.13 4.47 9.45
CA ARG A 56 -1.03 5.44 10.08
C ARG A 56 -2.41 4.82 10.28
N ALA A 57 -2.98 4.20 9.24
CA ALA A 57 -4.29 3.55 9.27
C ALA A 57 -4.43 2.44 10.34
N PHE A 58 -3.33 1.87 10.82
CA PHE A 58 -3.34 0.86 11.90
C PHE A 58 -3.27 1.44 13.33
N GLY A 59 -3.14 2.76 13.51
CA GLY A 59 -3.25 3.33 14.86
C GLY A 59 -2.59 4.70 15.12
N ASN A 60 -1.95 5.33 14.13
CA ASN A 60 -1.23 6.60 14.28
C ASN A 60 -1.90 7.78 13.53
N TYR A 61 -3.23 7.79 13.39
CA TYR A 61 -3.98 8.89 12.75
C TYR A 61 -4.74 9.74 13.78
N VAL A 62 -4.94 11.02 13.47
CA VAL A 62 -5.63 11.99 14.34
C VAL A 62 -7.15 11.81 14.27
N SER A 63 -7.68 11.40 13.11
CA SER A 63 -9.11 11.11 12.92
C SER A 63 -9.37 10.00 11.89
N ASP A 64 -10.54 9.36 11.99
CA ASP A 64 -11.00 8.35 11.02
C ASP A 64 -11.03 8.91 9.58
N GLU A 65 -11.39 10.18 9.38
CA GLU A 65 -11.39 10.86 8.07
C GLU A 65 -9.98 11.01 7.48
N GLU A 66 -9.00 11.40 8.31
CA GLU A 66 -7.60 11.50 7.90
C GLU A 66 -7.05 10.12 7.48
N ALA A 67 -7.38 9.08 8.24
CA ALA A 67 -6.98 7.71 7.93
C ALA A 67 -7.60 7.19 6.63
N GLU A 68 -8.86 7.54 6.38
CA GLU A 68 -9.56 7.20 5.15
C GLU A 68 -8.95 7.90 3.93
N LEU A 69 -8.58 9.18 4.06
CA LEU A 69 -7.85 9.90 3.01
C LEU A 69 -6.52 9.22 2.68
N PHE A 70 -5.71 8.87 3.69
CA PHE A 70 -4.45 8.18 3.47
C PHE A 70 -4.62 6.84 2.76
N ILE A 71 -5.59 6.02 3.17
CA ILE A 71 -5.81 4.72 2.53
C ILE A 71 -6.33 4.87 1.10
N ASN A 72 -7.21 5.85 0.84
CA ASN A 72 -7.69 6.14 -0.51
C ASN A 72 -6.54 6.59 -1.43
N ASP A 73 -5.61 7.41 -0.94
CA ASP A 73 -4.43 7.83 -1.70
C ASP A 73 -3.52 6.64 -2.03
N CYS A 74 -3.23 5.78 -1.04
CA CYS A 74 -2.48 4.56 -1.26
C CYS A 74 -3.15 3.64 -2.30
N GLU A 75 -4.48 3.47 -2.23
CA GLU A 75 -5.23 2.70 -3.24
C GLU A 75 -5.11 3.32 -4.63
N ASN A 76 -5.21 4.64 -4.76
CA ASN A 76 -5.14 5.34 -6.04
C ASN A 76 -3.76 5.20 -6.69
N ILE A 77 -2.68 5.32 -5.92
CA ILE A 77 -1.30 5.11 -6.40
C ILE A 77 -1.15 3.68 -6.92
N ILE A 78 -1.53 2.68 -6.11
CA ILE A 78 -1.41 1.26 -6.47
C ILE A 78 -2.26 0.91 -7.70
N LYS A 79 -3.51 1.40 -7.78
CA LYS A 79 -4.40 1.18 -8.94
C LYS A 79 -3.82 1.75 -10.23
N LYS A 80 -3.27 2.98 -10.19
CA LYS A 80 -2.60 3.58 -11.34
C LYS A 80 -1.39 2.74 -11.77
N ALA A 81 -0.52 2.41 -10.81
CA ALA A 81 0.69 1.64 -11.08
C ALA A 81 0.40 0.25 -11.69
N TYR A 82 -0.60 -0.48 -11.17
CA TYR A 82 -0.98 -1.78 -11.76
C TYR A 82 -1.69 -1.66 -13.10
N LYS A 83 -2.38 -0.56 -13.38
CA LYS A 83 -3.02 -0.32 -14.68
C LYS A 83 -1.96 -0.12 -15.78
N ASP A 84 -0.88 0.59 -15.47
CA ASP A 84 0.15 0.97 -16.44
C ASP A 84 1.10 -0.19 -16.83
N ILE A 85 0.96 -1.36 -16.20
CA ILE A 85 1.76 -2.58 -16.46
C ILE A 85 0.96 -3.62 -17.29
N LYS A 86 -0.35 -3.43 -17.44
CA LYS A 86 -1.25 -4.28 -18.23
C LYS A 86 -1.28 -3.87 -19.70
#